data_AF-A2FBD7-F1
#
_entry.id   AF-A2FBD7-F1
#
_cell.length_a   1.000
_cell.length_b   1.000
_cell.length_c   1.000
_cell.angle_alpha   90.00
_cell.angle_beta   90.00
_cell.angle_gamma   90.00
#
_symmetry.space_group_name_H-M   'P 1'
#
loop_
_entity.id
_entity.type
_entity.pdbx_description
1 polymer ?
#
loop_
_entity_poly.entity_id
_entity_poly.type
_entity_poly.pdbx_seq_one_letter_code
_entity_poly.pdbx_strand_id
1 'polypeptide(L)'
;MRYSLENNTVQGANVSVSVEGNKYYFNYPCKESHICTDYVIELQAGLYKFQLYGASGGSHAGQTSSFRKPDGSCISDDVVSRVGGNTICNKIDSNGESGGYVKGIILFQSAIKIFATIGGKGIFGHKITKYGTADCFYKENMQPGGYGGGGSSSNYYQGESLDGTGSGGGQTAVKFIENDLWHRVLVSGGGGGSENRGGTYRSTEDGSGGAGGNLNAQGYFLNGAFF
;
A
#
# COMPACT_ATOMS: atom_id res chain seq x y z
N MET A 1 10.71 5.43 24.69
CA MET A 1 9.76 4.69 23.83
C MET A 1 10.14 3.21 23.90
N ARG A 2 9.17 2.31 24.03
CA ARG A 2 9.39 0.85 23.90
C ARG A 2 8.54 0.34 22.75
N TYR A 3 9.01 -0.68 22.03
CA TYR A 3 8.27 -1.28 20.93
C TYR A 3 8.56 -2.76 20.78
N SER A 4 7.58 -3.51 20.29
CA SER A 4 7.65 -4.94 19.96
C SER A 4 6.69 -5.26 18.81
N LEU A 5 6.70 -6.50 18.32
CA LEU A 5 5.62 -7.00 17.46
C LEU A 5 4.47 -7.50 18.33
N GLU A 6 3.24 -7.33 17.86
CA GLU A 6 2.05 -7.84 18.54
C GLU A 6 2.01 -9.38 18.51
N ASN A 7 2.29 -9.97 17.35
CA ASN A 7 2.38 -11.40 17.16
C ASN A 7 3.74 -11.79 16.57
N ASN A 8 4.67 -12.17 17.45
CA ASN A 8 6.01 -12.62 17.07
C ASN A 8 6.05 -14.06 16.51
N THR A 9 4.93 -14.76 16.45
CA THR A 9 4.85 -16.11 15.87
C THR A 9 4.60 -16.11 14.36
N VAL A 10 4.30 -14.95 13.76
CA VAL A 10 4.17 -14.82 12.31
C VAL A 10 5.51 -15.16 11.65
N GLN A 11 5.51 -16.18 10.80
CA GLN A 11 6.72 -16.67 10.16
C GLN A 11 7.41 -15.57 9.34
N GLY A 12 8.68 -15.33 9.64
CA GLY A 12 9.49 -14.31 8.97
C GLY A 12 9.19 -12.87 9.41
N ALA A 13 8.41 -12.65 10.47
CA ALA A 13 8.24 -11.34 11.08
C ALA A 13 9.38 -11.03 12.06
N ASN A 14 10.00 -9.86 11.92
CA ASN A 14 11.05 -9.36 12.81
C ASN A 14 10.89 -7.85 13.06
N VAL A 15 11.28 -7.39 14.23
CA VAL A 15 11.28 -5.95 14.55
C VAL A 15 12.24 -5.24 13.59
N SER A 16 11.71 -4.31 12.79
CA SER A 16 12.46 -3.55 11.79
C SER A 16 12.28 -2.05 12.04
N VAL A 17 13.10 -1.50 12.93
CA VAL A 17 13.05 -0.09 13.36
C VAL A 17 14.42 0.54 13.26
N SER A 18 14.53 1.67 12.57
CA SER A 18 15.73 2.51 12.59
C SER A 18 15.49 3.80 13.39
N VAL A 19 16.53 4.29 14.05
CA VAL A 19 16.46 5.45 14.95
C VAL A 19 17.49 6.50 14.53
N GLU A 20 17.03 7.74 14.39
CA GLU A 20 17.87 8.89 14.02
C GLU A 20 17.51 10.08 14.92
N GLY A 21 18.34 10.34 15.94
CA GLY A 21 18.04 11.34 16.95
C GLY A 21 16.72 11.06 17.67
N ASN A 22 15.72 11.93 17.48
CA ASN A 22 14.38 11.80 18.06
C ASN A 22 13.35 11.18 17.09
N LYS A 23 13.78 10.68 15.94
CA LYS A 23 12.92 10.04 14.93
C LYS A 23 13.05 8.52 15.00
N TYR A 24 11.91 7.84 14.92
CA TYR A 24 11.79 6.39 14.85
C TYR A 24 11.12 6.03 13.53
N TYR A 25 11.77 5.22 12.71
CA TYR A 25 11.24 4.76 11.43
C TYR A 25 10.86 3.29 11.55
N PHE A 26 9.56 3.02 11.52
CA PHE A 26 9.01 1.67 11.57
C PHE A 26 8.83 1.14 10.15
N ASN A 27 9.62 0.13 9.78
CA ASN A 27 9.57 -0.49 8.46
C ASN A 27 8.69 -1.73 8.49
N TYR A 28 8.25 -2.19 7.32
CA TYR A 28 7.46 -3.42 7.19
C TYR A 28 8.20 -4.61 7.81
N PRO A 29 7.64 -5.29 8.83
CA PRO A 29 8.40 -6.25 9.62
C PRO A 29 8.45 -7.67 9.03
N CYS A 30 7.73 -7.95 7.96
CA CYS A 30 7.52 -9.32 7.48
C CYS A 30 8.14 -9.60 6.12
N LYS A 31 8.47 -10.87 5.88
CA LYS A 31 8.98 -11.35 4.59
C LYS A 31 7.89 -11.34 3.51
N GLU A 32 6.71 -11.87 3.83
CA GLU A 32 5.56 -11.92 2.92
C GLU A 32 4.78 -10.61 2.95
N SER A 33 4.32 -10.13 1.80
CA SER A 33 3.66 -8.82 1.70
C SER A 33 2.19 -8.82 2.13
N HIS A 34 1.55 -9.98 2.25
CA HIS A 34 0.10 -10.12 2.50
C HIS A 34 -0.23 -10.71 3.88
N ILE A 35 0.75 -11.24 4.59
CA ILE A 35 0.61 -11.81 5.94
C ILE A 35 1.65 -11.15 6.84
N CYS A 36 1.19 -10.46 7.90
CA CYS A 36 2.08 -9.78 8.82
C CYS A 36 1.42 -9.51 10.18
N THR A 37 2.07 -8.68 11.01
CA THR A 37 1.66 -8.27 12.34
C THR A 37 1.94 -6.79 12.56
N ASP A 38 1.21 -6.19 13.50
CA ASP A 38 1.39 -4.80 13.89
C ASP A 38 2.55 -4.65 14.89
N TYR A 39 3.11 -3.44 14.94
CA TYR A 39 3.95 -3.03 16.06
C TYR A 39 3.09 -2.61 17.24
N VAL A 40 3.49 -3.00 18.45
CA VAL A 40 3.00 -2.43 19.70
C VAL A 40 4.03 -1.41 20.18
N ILE A 41 3.61 -0.19 20.47
CA ILE A 41 4.49 0.90 20.87
C ILE A 41 3.96 1.54 22.15
N GLU A 42 4.83 1.66 23.16
CA GLU A 42 4.54 2.39 24.39
C GLU A 42 5.16 3.79 24.32
N LEU A 43 4.29 4.78 24.32
CA LEU A 43 4.64 6.20 24.34
C LEU A 43 4.40 6.75 25.74
N GLN A 44 5.27 7.68 26.15
CA GLN A 44 5.05 8.47 27.36
C GLN A 44 4.15 9.67 27.02
N ALA A 45 3.71 10.39 28.05
CA ALA A 45 3.06 11.68 27.83
C ALA A 45 3.98 12.61 27.03
N GLY A 46 3.43 13.34 26.05
CA GLY A 46 4.22 14.20 25.18
C GLY A 46 3.55 14.51 23.85
N LEU A 47 4.19 15.39 23.09
CA LEU A 47 3.77 15.80 21.76
C LEU A 47 4.52 14.99 20.70
N TYR A 48 3.78 14.26 19.87
CA TYR A 48 4.34 13.39 18.85
C TYR A 48 3.86 13.79 17.45
N LYS A 49 4.78 13.72 16.49
CA LYS A 49 4.49 13.87 15.07
C LYS A 49 4.53 12.50 14.42
N PHE A 50 3.42 12.11 13.82
CA PHE A 50 3.27 10.88 13.05
C PHE A 50 3.31 11.20 11.56
N GLN A 51 4.05 10.39 10.80
CA GLN A 51 4.13 10.43 9.34
C GLN A 51 3.97 9.01 8.84
N LEU A 52 2.92 8.76 8.05
CA LEU A 52 2.54 7.44 7.60
C LEU A 52 2.55 7.42 6.07
N TYR A 53 3.06 6.32 5.52
CA TYR A 53 3.13 6.04 4.09
C TYR A 53 2.36 4.76 3.82
N GLY A 54 1.34 4.82 2.97
CA GLY A 54 0.64 3.63 2.52
C GLY A 54 1.54 2.80 1.61
N ALA A 55 1.29 1.50 1.53
CA ALA A 55 2.03 0.65 0.63
C ALA A 55 1.52 0.77 -0.82
N SER A 56 2.43 0.66 -1.78
CA SER A 56 2.10 0.67 -3.21
C SER A 56 1.39 -0.60 -3.65
N GLY A 57 0.58 -0.50 -4.70
CA GLY A 57 -0.04 -1.66 -5.35
C GLY A 57 0.91 -2.45 -6.26
N GLY A 58 0.45 -3.59 -6.74
CA GLY A 58 1.16 -4.46 -7.66
C GLY A 58 1.23 -3.88 -9.06
N SER A 59 2.42 -3.94 -9.67
CA SER A 59 2.73 -3.41 -11.00
C SER A 59 3.39 -4.48 -11.85
N HIS A 60 3.00 -4.57 -13.13
CA HIS A 60 3.65 -5.46 -14.08
C HIS A 60 5.15 -5.14 -14.21
N ALA A 61 5.48 -3.85 -14.29
CA ALA A 61 6.85 -3.38 -14.44
C ALA A 61 7.70 -3.53 -13.16
N GLY A 62 7.12 -4.03 -12.05
CA GLY A 62 7.77 -4.12 -10.75
C GLY A 62 8.06 -2.76 -10.10
N GLN A 63 7.67 -1.67 -10.75
CA GLN A 63 7.82 -0.30 -10.27
C GLN A 63 6.47 0.40 -10.32
N THR A 64 6.14 1.09 -9.24
CA THR A 64 4.88 1.81 -9.12
C THR A 64 5.09 3.30 -9.41
N SER A 65 4.15 3.91 -10.15
CA SER A 65 4.23 5.34 -10.46
C SER A 65 3.80 6.20 -9.27
N SER A 66 4.34 7.42 -9.20
CA SER A 66 3.78 8.49 -8.36
C SER A 66 2.35 8.84 -8.80
N PHE A 67 1.54 9.44 -7.92
CA PHE A 67 0.16 9.83 -8.22
C PHE A 67 0.04 10.56 -9.57
N ARG A 68 -0.84 10.03 -10.43
CA ARG A 68 -1.13 10.57 -11.76
C ARG A 68 -2.43 11.38 -11.70
N LYS A 69 -2.33 12.65 -12.10
CA LYS A 69 -3.46 13.57 -12.21
C LYS A 69 -4.33 13.23 -13.43
N PRO A 70 -5.58 13.71 -13.49
CA PRO A 70 -6.49 13.45 -14.61
C PRO A 70 -5.94 13.88 -15.99
N ASP A 71 -5.05 14.87 -16.05
CA ASP A 71 -4.39 15.32 -17.29
C ASP A 71 -3.24 14.40 -17.76
N GLY A 72 -2.93 13.35 -16.99
CA GLY A 72 -1.82 12.42 -17.21
C GLY A 72 -0.49 12.88 -16.63
N SER A 73 -0.38 14.10 -16.11
CA SER A 73 0.82 14.55 -15.41
C SER A 73 0.92 13.90 -14.02
N CYS A 74 2.13 13.70 -13.51
CA CYS A 74 2.31 13.20 -12.14
C CYS A 74 2.44 14.37 -11.15
N ILE A 75 2.35 14.05 -9.85
CA ILE A 75 2.95 14.93 -8.83
C ILE A 75 4.45 15.08 -9.09
N SER A 76 5.00 16.26 -8.76
CA SER A 76 6.42 16.52 -8.96
C SER A 76 7.29 15.71 -8.00
N ASP A 77 8.48 15.30 -8.45
CA ASP A 77 9.47 14.59 -7.62
C ASP A 77 9.85 15.37 -6.34
N ASP A 78 9.79 16.69 -6.39
CA ASP A 78 9.96 17.55 -5.20
C ASP A 78 8.87 17.31 -4.13
N VAL A 79 7.62 17.04 -4.53
CA VAL A 79 6.55 16.69 -3.57
C VAL A 79 6.81 15.30 -2.99
N VAL A 80 7.21 14.34 -3.81
CA VAL A 80 7.54 12.97 -3.37
C VAL A 80 8.70 12.98 -2.37
N SER A 81 9.78 13.68 -2.70
CA SER A 81 10.99 13.78 -1.85
C SER A 81 10.75 14.54 -0.54
N ARG A 82 9.92 15.60 -0.53
CA ARG A 82 9.54 16.32 0.70
C ARG A 82 8.83 15.46 1.72
N VAL A 83 8.11 14.43 1.25
CA VAL A 83 7.49 13.43 2.12
C VAL A 83 8.38 12.19 2.28
N GLY A 84 9.60 12.14 1.74
CA GLY A 84 10.45 10.95 1.86
C GLY A 84 9.89 9.72 1.11
N GLY A 85 9.02 9.94 0.13
CA GLY A 85 8.61 8.90 -0.81
C GLY A 85 9.72 8.58 -1.80
N ASN A 86 9.57 7.48 -2.53
CA ASN A 86 10.57 6.96 -3.47
C ASN A 86 9.97 6.61 -4.85
N THR A 87 8.73 7.03 -5.12
CA THR A 87 8.09 6.80 -6.41
C THR A 87 8.57 7.83 -7.44
N ILE A 88 8.57 7.42 -8.71
CA ILE A 88 8.92 8.28 -9.84
C ILE A 88 7.74 8.32 -10.81
N CYS A 89 7.67 9.38 -11.63
CA CYS A 89 6.64 9.47 -12.66
C CYS A 89 6.92 8.51 -13.81
N ASN A 90 6.31 7.33 -13.76
CA ASN A 90 6.39 6.33 -14.81
C ASN A 90 5.19 6.49 -15.76
N LYS A 91 5.49 6.88 -17.02
CA LYS A 91 4.50 7.01 -18.10
C LYS A 91 4.39 5.72 -18.91
N ILE A 92 4.06 4.64 -18.21
CA ILE A 92 3.81 3.31 -18.76
C ILE A 92 2.42 2.85 -18.34
N ASP A 93 1.81 1.97 -19.12
CA ASP A 93 0.58 1.27 -18.77
C ASP A 93 0.80 0.31 -17.60
N SER A 94 -0.30 -0.09 -16.96
CA SER A 94 -0.33 -1.18 -15.97
C SER A 94 0.72 -1.04 -14.85
N ASN A 95 0.90 0.21 -14.42
CA ASN A 95 1.95 0.62 -13.50
C ASN A 95 1.56 0.52 -12.01
N GLY A 96 0.27 0.29 -11.70
CA GLY A 96 -0.27 0.43 -10.34
C GLY A 96 -0.03 1.83 -9.75
N GLU A 97 -0.45 2.05 -8.51
CA GLU A 97 -0.25 3.36 -7.84
C GLU A 97 0.43 3.30 -6.48
N SER A 98 1.14 4.38 -6.16
CA SER A 98 1.79 4.59 -4.87
C SER A 98 0.77 4.73 -3.75
N GLY A 99 1.04 4.20 -2.56
CA GLY A 99 0.21 4.48 -1.39
C GLY A 99 0.24 5.96 -0.98
N GLY A 100 -0.75 6.37 -0.19
CA GLY A 100 -0.91 7.75 0.23
C GLY A 100 0.12 8.20 1.28
N TYR A 101 0.07 9.50 1.60
CA TYR A 101 0.80 10.11 2.71
C TYR A 101 -0.16 10.81 3.67
N VAL A 102 -0.01 10.56 4.97
CA VAL A 102 -0.69 11.35 6.01
C VAL A 102 0.28 11.75 7.11
N LYS A 103 0.06 12.94 7.66
CA LYS A 103 0.81 13.50 8.78
C LYS A 103 -0.16 13.99 9.84
N GLY A 104 0.13 13.67 11.10
CA GLY A 104 -0.63 14.13 12.25
C GLY A 104 0.29 14.54 13.39
N ILE A 105 -0.17 15.49 14.22
CA ILE A 105 0.49 15.85 15.48
C ILE A 105 -0.51 15.59 16.59
N ILE A 106 -0.10 14.82 17.60
CA ILE A 106 -0.98 14.37 18.68
C ILE A 106 -0.28 14.59 20.01
N LEU A 107 -1.00 15.21 20.94
CA LEU A 107 -0.58 15.38 22.33
C LEU A 107 -1.19 14.26 23.17
N PHE A 108 -0.34 13.45 23.81
CA PHE A 108 -0.76 12.49 24.82
C PHE A 108 -0.56 13.08 26.22
N GLN A 109 -1.65 13.13 27.00
CA GLN A 109 -1.63 13.65 28.37
C GLN A 109 -1.10 12.62 29.39
N SER A 110 -1.06 11.34 29.02
CA SER A 110 -0.53 10.25 29.83
C SER A 110 0.26 9.29 28.93
N ALA A 111 0.98 8.35 29.54
CA ALA A 111 1.52 7.22 28.79
C ALA A 111 0.38 6.44 28.10
N ILE A 112 0.65 5.93 26.89
CA ILE A 112 -0.32 5.25 26.06
C ILE A 112 0.33 4.10 25.29
N LYS A 113 -0.45 3.03 25.09
CA LYS A 113 -0.13 1.96 24.15
C LYS A 113 -0.80 2.25 22.81
N ILE A 114 -0.02 2.18 21.74
CA ILE A 114 -0.50 2.33 20.38
C ILE A 114 -0.10 1.12 19.55
N PHE A 115 -0.85 0.88 18.48
CA PHE A 115 -0.55 -0.16 17.50
C PHE A 115 -0.29 0.50 16.15
N ALA A 116 0.81 0.12 15.50
CA ALA A 116 1.16 0.62 14.19
C ALA A 116 1.13 -0.52 13.16
N THR A 117 0.15 -0.47 12.27
CA THR A 117 0.10 -1.29 11.06
C THR A 117 0.99 -0.65 10.01
N ILE A 118 1.99 -1.38 9.52
CA ILE A 118 2.74 -0.99 8.33
C ILE A 118 2.20 -1.78 7.15
N GLY A 119 1.71 -1.07 6.13
CA GLY A 119 1.10 -1.68 4.95
C GLY A 119 2.09 -2.56 4.20
N GLY A 120 1.64 -3.73 3.77
CA GLY A 120 2.38 -4.57 2.84
C GLY A 120 2.11 -4.18 1.39
N LYS A 121 3.09 -4.34 0.49
CA LYS A 121 2.91 -4.01 -0.93
C LYS A 121 1.98 -5.00 -1.65
N GLY A 122 1.28 -4.51 -2.66
CA GLY A 122 0.62 -5.36 -3.65
C GLY A 122 1.63 -6.14 -4.49
N ILE A 123 1.16 -7.17 -5.17
CA ILE A 123 1.97 -8.02 -6.04
C ILE A 123 1.31 -8.14 -7.42
N PHE A 124 2.12 -8.40 -8.44
CA PHE A 124 1.64 -8.66 -9.79
C PHE A 124 1.92 -10.11 -10.17
N GLY A 125 0.95 -10.78 -10.79
CA GLY A 125 1.13 -12.11 -11.37
C GLY A 125 -0.16 -12.89 -11.52
N HIS A 126 -0.03 -14.19 -11.75
CA HIS A 126 -1.15 -15.15 -11.79
C HIS A 126 -0.76 -16.41 -11.00
N LYS A 127 -1.74 -17.17 -10.51
CA LYS A 127 -1.52 -18.45 -9.79
C LYS A 127 -1.92 -19.67 -10.61
N ILE A 128 -2.86 -19.49 -11.53
CA ILE A 128 -3.34 -20.54 -12.44
C ILE A 128 -3.37 -20.00 -13.88
N THR A 129 -3.43 -20.90 -14.85
CA THR A 129 -3.51 -20.59 -16.29
C THR A 129 -4.96 -20.57 -16.78
N LYS A 130 -5.79 -19.74 -16.12
CA LYS A 130 -7.21 -19.55 -16.48
C LYS A 130 -7.59 -18.07 -16.49
N TYR A 131 -8.60 -17.73 -17.29
CA TYR A 131 -9.20 -16.40 -17.35
C TYR A 131 -10.72 -16.51 -17.47
N GLY A 132 -11.45 -15.61 -16.82
CA GLY A 132 -12.90 -15.46 -16.97
C GLY A 132 -13.74 -16.62 -16.40
N THR A 133 -13.16 -17.52 -15.63
CA THR A 133 -13.86 -18.65 -14.99
C THR A 133 -14.10 -18.42 -13.51
N ALA A 134 -15.04 -19.17 -12.91
CA ALA A 134 -15.28 -19.13 -11.47
C ALA A 134 -14.00 -19.39 -10.65
N ASP A 135 -13.11 -20.27 -11.13
CA ASP A 135 -11.85 -20.58 -10.48
C ASP A 135 -10.95 -19.36 -10.27
N CYS A 136 -11.07 -18.34 -11.13
CA CYS A 136 -10.28 -17.12 -11.04
C CYS A 136 -10.63 -16.26 -9.82
N PHE A 137 -11.80 -16.48 -9.22
CA PHE A 137 -12.34 -15.73 -8.09
C PHE A 137 -12.25 -16.50 -6.77
N TYR A 138 -11.76 -17.74 -6.77
CA TYR A 138 -11.43 -18.44 -5.52
C TYR A 138 -10.20 -17.83 -4.88
N LYS A 139 -10.27 -17.57 -3.57
CA LYS A 139 -9.27 -16.81 -2.80
C LYS A 139 -7.85 -17.39 -2.94
N GLU A 140 -7.73 -18.71 -2.99
CA GLU A 140 -6.48 -19.44 -3.20
C GLU A 140 -5.83 -19.13 -4.56
N ASN A 141 -6.62 -18.83 -5.59
CA ASN A 141 -6.18 -18.55 -6.95
C ASN A 141 -6.02 -17.04 -7.24
N MET A 142 -6.59 -16.18 -6.40
CA MET A 142 -6.42 -14.72 -6.50
C MET A 142 -5.00 -14.28 -6.14
N GLN A 143 -4.55 -13.15 -6.69
CA GLN A 143 -3.35 -12.46 -6.19
C GLN A 143 -3.68 -11.77 -4.86
N PRO A 144 -3.03 -12.15 -3.75
CA PRO A 144 -3.32 -11.55 -2.44
C PRO A 144 -2.97 -10.07 -2.40
N GLY A 145 -3.87 -9.27 -1.83
CA GLY A 145 -3.58 -7.88 -1.49
C GLY A 145 -2.61 -7.74 -0.31
N GLY A 146 -1.98 -6.58 -0.23
CA GLY A 146 -1.01 -6.27 0.80
C GLY A 146 -1.59 -6.25 2.22
N TYR A 147 -0.77 -6.62 3.20
CA TYR A 147 -1.14 -6.64 4.61
C TYR A 147 -1.61 -5.27 5.07
N GLY A 148 -2.63 -5.26 5.93
CA GLY A 148 -3.35 -4.06 6.33
C GLY A 148 -4.76 -4.09 5.77
N GLY A 149 -4.97 -4.54 4.55
CA GLY A 149 -6.31 -4.54 3.93
C GLY A 149 -6.29 -4.19 2.46
N GLY A 150 -5.18 -4.45 1.77
CA GLY A 150 -5.11 -4.32 0.32
C GLY A 150 -6.09 -5.31 -0.34
N GLY A 151 -6.74 -4.86 -1.40
CA GLY A 151 -7.65 -5.69 -2.17
C GLY A 151 -6.90 -6.77 -2.96
N SER A 152 -7.38 -8.01 -2.90
CA SER A 152 -6.90 -9.07 -3.79
C SER A 152 -7.48 -8.89 -5.19
N SER A 153 -6.74 -9.30 -6.22
CA SER A 153 -7.21 -9.30 -7.61
C SER A 153 -7.47 -10.71 -8.12
N SER A 154 -8.49 -10.87 -8.96
CA SER A 154 -8.87 -12.15 -9.57
C SER A 154 -7.79 -12.67 -10.52
N ASN A 155 -7.60 -13.98 -10.61
CA ASN A 155 -6.61 -14.54 -11.54
C ASN A 155 -6.87 -14.09 -12.99
N TYR A 156 -5.80 -13.78 -13.71
CA TYR A 156 -5.87 -13.36 -15.10
C TYR A 156 -4.75 -14.03 -15.90
N TYR A 157 -5.13 -14.88 -16.87
CA TYR A 157 -4.19 -15.52 -17.81
C TYR A 157 -4.92 -15.79 -19.13
N GLN A 158 -4.69 -14.95 -20.14
CA GLN A 158 -5.23 -15.14 -21.49
C GLN A 158 -4.19 -15.72 -22.46
N GLY A 159 -2.91 -15.60 -22.15
CA GLY A 159 -1.78 -16.13 -22.92
C GLY A 159 -0.47 -15.49 -22.45
N GLU A 160 0.66 -15.96 -22.98
CA GLU A 160 2.00 -15.52 -22.51
C GLU A 160 2.27 -14.01 -22.67
N SER A 161 1.57 -13.35 -23.60
CA SER A 161 1.68 -11.90 -23.83
C SER A 161 0.64 -11.08 -23.07
N LEU A 162 -0.36 -11.71 -22.44
CA LEU A 162 -1.47 -11.06 -21.78
C LEU A 162 -1.87 -11.88 -20.54
N ASP A 163 -1.04 -11.76 -19.51
CA ASP A 163 -1.13 -12.48 -18.25
C ASP A 163 -0.96 -11.57 -17.03
N GLY A 164 -1.37 -12.09 -15.89
CA GLY A 164 -1.19 -11.47 -14.59
C GLY A 164 -2.19 -10.37 -14.27
N THR A 165 -2.24 -10.04 -12.98
CA THR A 165 -2.98 -8.91 -12.44
C THR A 165 -2.26 -8.36 -11.21
N GLY A 166 -2.43 -7.08 -10.90
CA GLY A 166 -1.89 -6.42 -9.73
C GLY A 166 -2.90 -6.37 -8.58
N SER A 167 -2.48 -6.79 -7.39
CA SER A 167 -3.26 -6.60 -6.16
C SER A 167 -3.01 -5.23 -5.53
N GLY A 168 -3.93 -4.77 -4.68
CA GLY A 168 -3.79 -3.51 -3.96
C GLY A 168 -2.75 -3.58 -2.83
N GLY A 169 -2.08 -2.46 -2.57
CA GLY A 169 -1.26 -2.25 -1.39
C GLY A 169 -2.11 -2.11 -0.14
N GLY A 170 -1.54 -2.45 1.02
CA GLY A 170 -2.21 -2.27 2.30
C GLY A 170 -2.03 -0.86 2.88
N GLN A 171 -2.98 -0.45 3.71
CA GLN A 171 -2.86 0.80 4.44
C GLN A 171 -1.85 0.71 5.58
N THR A 172 -1.22 1.85 5.87
CA THR A 172 -0.45 2.07 7.10
C THR A 172 -1.33 2.85 8.06
N ALA A 173 -1.43 2.41 9.31
CA ALA A 173 -2.33 3.00 10.28
C ALA A 173 -1.75 3.03 11.69
N VAL A 174 -2.15 4.02 12.47
CA VAL A 174 -1.91 4.09 13.92
C VAL A 174 -3.23 3.98 14.65
N LYS A 175 -3.29 3.04 15.59
CA LYS A 175 -4.45 2.75 16.44
C LYS A 175 -4.11 3.01 17.90
N PHE A 176 -5.07 3.48 18.68
CA PHE A 176 -4.85 3.80 20.09
C PHE A 176 -5.66 2.90 21.00
N ILE A 177 -5.08 2.53 22.14
CA ILE A 177 -5.70 1.74 23.21
C ILE A 177 -5.90 0.27 22.81
N GLU A 178 -6.58 0.01 21.69
CA GLU A 178 -6.90 -1.32 21.18
C GLU A 178 -6.48 -1.49 19.72
N ASN A 179 -6.22 -2.75 19.33
CA ASN A 179 -5.90 -3.09 17.95
C ASN A 179 -7.13 -3.57 17.18
N ASP A 180 -7.98 -2.64 16.76
CA ASP A 180 -9.13 -2.94 15.92
C ASP A 180 -9.36 -1.91 14.80
N LEU A 181 -10.51 -2.00 14.12
CA LEU A 181 -10.90 -1.07 13.06
C LEU A 181 -11.38 0.29 13.59
N TRP A 182 -12.03 0.32 14.75
CA TRP A 182 -12.67 1.51 15.32
C TRP A 182 -11.66 2.47 15.95
N HIS A 183 -10.52 1.95 16.39
CA HIS A 183 -9.48 2.71 17.06
C HIS A 183 -8.42 3.28 16.12
N ARG A 184 -8.60 3.16 14.79
CA ARG A 184 -7.71 3.76 13.79
C ARG A 184 -7.87 5.27 13.78
N VAL A 185 -6.85 5.99 14.24
CA VAL A 185 -6.89 7.46 14.33
C VAL A 185 -6.18 8.12 13.14
N LEU A 186 -5.05 7.56 12.70
CA LEU A 186 -4.32 8.02 11.52
C LEU A 186 -4.22 6.88 10.52
N VAL A 187 -4.63 7.11 9.28
CA VAL A 187 -4.62 6.09 8.22
C VAL A 187 -4.10 6.69 6.93
N SER A 188 -3.05 6.07 6.39
CA SER A 188 -2.57 6.29 5.03
C SER A 188 -2.98 5.10 4.17
N GLY A 189 -3.86 5.31 3.19
CA GLY A 189 -4.37 4.21 2.37
C GLY A 189 -3.31 3.61 1.44
N GLY A 190 -3.51 2.35 1.08
CA GLY A 190 -2.66 1.67 0.12
C GLY A 190 -2.95 2.09 -1.33
N GLY A 191 -2.02 1.79 -2.22
CA GLY A 191 -2.12 2.02 -3.66
C GLY A 191 -2.93 0.96 -4.39
N GLY A 192 -3.56 1.33 -5.51
CA GLY A 192 -4.27 0.40 -6.39
C GLY A 192 -3.32 -0.50 -7.17
N GLY A 193 -3.74 -1.74 -7.41
CA GLY A 193 -3.04 -2.65 -8.30
C GLY A 193 -3.31 -2.34 -9.78
N SER A 194 -2.47 -2.90 -10.64
CA SER A 194 -2.65 -2.84 -12.10
C SER A 194 -3.62 -3.90 -12.62
N GLU A 195 -4.21 -3.67 -13.79
CA GLU A 195 -5.17 -4.61 -14.39
C GLU A 195 -4.49 -5.90 -14.86
N ASN A 196 -3.60 -5.78 -15.84
CA ASN A 196 -2.91 -6.89 -16.48
C ASN A 196 -1.56 -6.43 -17.09
N ARG A 197 -0.92 -7.24 -17.94
CA ARG A 197 0.36 -6.90 -18.58
C ARG A 197 0.21 -6.03 -19.84
N GLY A 198 -0.98 -5.96 -20.43
CA GLY A 198 -1.24 -5.25 -21.68
C GLY A 198 -1.69 -3.82 -21.46
N GLY A 199 -1.58 -3.04 -22.54
CA GLY A 199 -2.18 -1.72 -22.63
C GLY A 199 -1.36 -0.71 -23.40
N THR A 200 -1.81 0.53 -23.33
CA THR A 200 -1.06 1.69 -23.83
C THR A 200 -1.31 2.85 -22.88
N TYR A 201 -0.23 3.50 -22.44
CA TYR A 201 -0.31 4.62 -21.51
C TYR A 201 -1.31 5.69 -21.99
N ARG A 202 -2.24 6.07 -21.11
CA ARG A 202 -3.35 7.00 -21.39
C ARG A 202 -4.27 6.59 -22.53
N SER A 203 -4.40 5.29 -22.78
CA SER A 203 -5.28 4.74 -23.80
C SER A 203 -5.92 3.47 -23.26
N THR A 204 -6.33 2.57 -24.15
CA THR A 204 -6.96 1.30 -23.81
C THR A 204 -6.09 0.47 -22.86
N GLU A 205 -6.71 -0.12 -21.82
CA GLU A 205 -6.04 -0.95 -20.81
C GLU A 205 -4.87 -0.23 -20.10
N ASP A 206 -5.01 1.07 -19.82
CA ASP A 206 -3.98 1.86 -19.12
C ASP A 206 -3.63 1.29 -17.72
N GLY A 207 -4.50 0.45 -17.14
CA GLY A 207 -4.20 -0.38 -15.97
C GLY A 207 -3.69 0.39 -14.75
N SER A 208 -3.97 1.69 -14.67
CA SER A 208 -3.52 2.57 -13.59
C SER A 208 -4.68 2.74 -12.60
N GLY A 209 -4.55 2.16 -11.41
CA GLY A 209 -5.61 2.11 -10.39
C GLY A 209 -5.30 2.95 -9.16
N GLY A 210 -6.30 3.68 -8.64
CA GLY A 210 -6.17 4.72 -7.61
C GLY A 210 -5.46 4.38 -6.31
N ALA A 211 -4.72 5.36 -5.78
CA ALA A 211 -4.22 5.39 -4.40
C ALA A 211 -5.32 5.73 -3.39
N GLY A 212 -5.26 5.11 -2.20
CA GLY A 212 -6.03 5.51 -1.02
C GLY A 212 -5.26 6.51 -0.15
N GLY A 213 -5.87 7.63 0.25
CA GLY A 213 -5.34 8.51 1.31
C GLY A 213 -5.49 10.03 1.08
N ASN A 214 -6.35 10.66 1.89
CA ASN A 214 -6.60 12.12 1.99
C ASN A 214 -7.12 12.80 0.71
N LEU A 215 -7.24 14.15 0.70
CA LEU A 215 -8.01 15.04 -0.20
C LEU A 215 -8.07 14.71 -1.72
N ASN A 216 -7.19 13.87 -2.27
CA ASN A 216 -7.32 13.28 -3.60
C ASN A 216 -7.01 11.77 -3.52
N ALA A 217 -8.06 10.96 -3.44
CA ALA A 217 -8.00 9.51 -3.53
C ALA A 217 -9.38 8.98 -3.98
N GLN A 218 -9.40 7.84 -4.67
CA GLN A 218 -10.55 7.17 -5.31
C GLN A 218 -10.87 7.67 -6.73
N GLY A 219 -9.89 7.59 -7.63
CA GLY A 219 -10.23 7.46 -9.04
C GLY A 219 -9.43 6.35 -9.69
N TYR A 220 -9.81 5.95 -10.88
CA TYR A 220 -9.06 4.99 -11.68
C TYR A 220 -9.07 5.44 -13.13
N PHE A 221 -8.12 4.94 -13.92
CA PHE A 221 -8.11 5.23 -15.33
C PHE A 221 -8.68 4.06 -16.11
N LEU A 222 -9.72 4.34 -16.88
CA LEU A 222 -10.28 3.42 -17.85
C LEU A 222 -10.13 4.04 -19.23
N ASN A 223 -9.42 3.34 -20.12
CA ASN A 223 -9.15 3.79 -21.48
C ASN A 223 -8.56 5.22 -21.55
N GLY A 224 -7.65 5.54 -20.60
CA GLY A 224 -7.00 6.85 -20.51
C GLY A 224 -7.86 7.98 -19.93
N ALA A 225 -9.13 7.72 -19.60
CA ALA A 225 -10.02 8.66 -18.93
C ALA A 225 -10.05 8.37 -17.42
N PHE A 226 -10.00 9.44 -16.61
CA PHE A 226 -10.07 9.36 -15.15
C PHE A 226 -11.53 9.33 -14.69
N PHE A 227 -11.87 8.38 -13.82
CA PHE A 227 -13.20 8.18 -13.23
C PHE A 227 -13.10 8.18 -11.71
#